data_AF-A0A662EKG6-F1
#
_entry.id   AF-A0A662EKG6-F1
#
_cell.length_a   1.000
_cell.length_b   1.000
_cell.length_c   1.000
_cell.angle_alpha   90.00
_cell.angle_beta   90.00
_cell.angle_gamma   90.00
#
_symmetry.space_group_name_H-M   'P 1'
#
loop_
_entity.id
_entity.type
_entity.pdbx_description
1 polymer ?
#
loop_
_entity_poly.entity_id
_entity_poly.type
_entity_poly.pdbx_seq_one_letter_code
_entity_poly.pdbx_strand_id
1 'polypeptide(L)'
;MGYRRGRIADLLGDSLVYRSLRPQDPRLPGFAELREELGLGGELPRKGSAEYARVVVRILEAAQGLRGTELRRIVYVGDTRHNDGRTIAALGELVPVRGFIAAETAEPENIEISGPIMYANRWGVLGRFREWLRAEDFPLDEGTAVIIDLDKTAFGARGRNSAPVDAARIAAAARLARDTLGEAFDPERFRRLYRKLNAPEYHSFTGDNQDLVVFAALAAASGACPPERLDEGLRTGKLRDFADFLELLERVSLPPGLRSLLEEIRAGIARGDPTPLKTFRRLEYRETLARMDAFPDRTPRETVLEEEIVITEEVWKFAGEAGE
;
A
#
# COMPACT_ATOMS: atom_id res chain seq x y z
N MET A 1 24.52 -18.46 12.57
CA MET A 1 24.49 -16.99 12.75
C MET A 1 23.04 -16.60 12.90
N GLY A 2 22.67 -15.89 13.98
CA GLY A 2 21.31 -15.38 14.16
C GLY A 2 21.02 -14.18 13.26
N TYR A 3 19.75 -13.89 13.02
CA TYR A 3 19.31 -12.64 12.40
C TYR A 3 19.27 -11.51 13.44
N ARG A 4 19.31 -10.26 12.98
CA ARG A 4 19.23 -9.07 13.85
C ARG A 4 17.80 -8.59 13.96
N ARG A 5 17.40 -8.13 15.16
CA ARG A 5 16.15 -7.39 15.38
C ARG A 5 16.38 -5.90 15.17
N GLY A 6 15.34 -5.19 14.73
CA GLY A 6 15.33 -3.74 14.57
C GLY A 6 13.90 -3.23 14.48
N ARG A 7 13.71 -1.92 14.63
CA ARG A 7 12.39 -1.28 14.45
C ARG A 7 12.48 -0.29 13.31
N ILE A 8 11.48 -0.26 12.43
CA ILE A 8 11.39 0.77 11.37
C ILE A 8 11.48 2.20 11.95
N ALA A 9 11.00 2.40 13.18
CA ALA A 9 11.10 3.67 13.90
C ALA A 9 12.55 4.10 14.19
N ASP A 10 13.51 3.16 14.34
CA ASP A 10 14.92 3.51 14.55
C ASP A 10 15.54 4.12 13.28
N LEU A 11 14.92 3.89 12.11
CA LEU A 11 15.34 4.45 10.83
C LEU A 11 14.55 5.72 10.46
N LEU A 12 13.23 5.70 10.63
CA LEU A 12 12.35 6.77 10.12
C LEU A 12 11.94 7.78 11.18
N GLY A 13 12.00 7.43 12.48
CA GLY A 13 11.38 8.21 13.54
C GLY A 13 9.91 8.52 13.22
N ASP A 14 9.54 9.80 13.33
CA ASP A 14 8.21 10.32 12.97
C ASP A 14 8.09 10.75 11.49
N SER A 15 9.10 10.46 10.65
CA SER A 15 9.09 10.74 9.20
C SER A 15 8.22 9.76 8.43
N LEU A 16 6.96 9.65 8.83
CA LEU A 16 5.95 8.77 8.25
C LEU A 16 4.77 9.60 7.76
N VAL A 17 4.34 9.35 6.52
CA VAL A 17 3.15 9.98 5.94
C VAL A 17 2.16 8.88 5.61
N TYR A 18 0.98 8.93 6.23
CA TYR A 18 -0.08 7.96 5.95
C TYR A 18 -0.62 8.13 4.53
N ARG A 19 -1.25 7.08 3.99
CA ARG A 19 -1.93 7.13 2.67
C ARG A 19 -2.97 8.26 2.56
N SER A 20 -3.49 8.75 3.69
CA SER A 20 -4.36 9.93 3.77
C SER A 20 -3.60 11.27 3.65
N LEU A 21 -2.32 11.25 3.26
CA LEU A 21 -1.44 12.43 3.18
C LEU A 21 -1.40 13.22 4.49
N ARG A 22 -1.40 12.48 5.61
CA ARG A 22 -1.27 13.03 6.97
C ARG A 22 0.10 12.62 7.50
N PRO A 23 1.02 13.57 7.76
CA PRO A 23 2.26 13.28 8.45
C PRO A 23 2.03 12.83 9.89
N GLN A 24 2.93 11.99 10.40
CA GLN A 24 3.00 11.61 11.80
C GLN A 24 3.66 12.73 12.63
N ASP A 25 4.69 13.39 12.11
CA ASP A 25 5.26 14.59 12.71
C ASP A 25 4.26 15.76 12.65
N PRO A 26 3.74 16.26 13.79
CA PRO A 26 2.71 17.30 13.83
C PRO A 26 3.21 18.68 13.39
N ARG A 27 4.52 18.85 13.18
CA ARG A 27 5.10 20.10 12.65
C ARG A 27 4.95 20.22 11.14
N LEU A 28 4.63 19.12 10.45
CA LEU A 28 4.47 19.08 9.01
C LEU A 28 3.00 19.27 8.62
N PRO A 29 2.71 20.02 7.54
CA PRO A 29 1.35 20.18 7.06
C PRO A 29 0.86 18.88 6.41
N GLY A 30 -0.43 18.56 6.56
CA GLY A 30 -1.08 17.46 5.85
C GLY A 30 -2.00 17.96 4.73
N PHE A 31 -2.66 17.02 4.05
CA PHE A 31 -3.60 17.36 2.98
C PHE A 31 -4.73 18.29 3.42
N ALA A 32 -5.19 18.18 4.67
CA ALA A 32 -6.25 19.04 5.20
C ALA A 32 -5.86 20.52 5.19
N GLU A 33 -4.62 20.85 5.56
CA GLU A 33 -4.10 22.22 5.47
C GLU A 33 -3.72 22.60 4.04
N LEU A 34 -3.06 21.69 3.30
CA LEU A 34 -2.48 21.98 1.99
C LEU A 34 -3.51 22.10 0.86
N ARG A 35 -4.70 21.51 0.99
CA ARG A 35 -5.67 21.48 -0.11
C ARG A 35 -6.09 22.88 -0.58
N GLU A 36 -6.30 23.82 0.36
CA GLU A 36 -6.73 25.18 0.03
C GLU A 36 -5.58 25.97 -0.59
N GLU A 37 -4.38 25.85 -0.01
CA GLU A 37 -3.17 26.47 -0.53
C GLU A 37 -2.84 26.01 -1.95
N LEU A 38 -3.06 24.73 -2.24
CA LEU A 38 -2.77 24.14 -3.55
C LEU A 38 -3.93 24.27 -4.54
N GLY A 39 -5.07 24.86 -4.15
CA GLY A 39 -6.27 24.95 -4.99
C GLY A 39 -6.84 23.58 -5.36
N LEU A 40 -6.67 22.58 -4.49
CA LEU A 40 -7.19 21.24 -4.66
C LEU A 40 -8.63 21.15 -4.14
N GLY A 41 -9.43 20.28 -4.76
CA GLY A 41 -10.79 20.00 -4.30
C GLY A 41 -10.85 19.31 -2.93
N GLY A 42 -12.06 18.94 -2.51
CA GLY A 42 -12.30 18.32 -1.21
C GLY A 42 -11.89 16.84 -1.09
N GLU A 43 -11.70 16.14 -2.21
CA GLU A 43 -11.36 14.72 -2.23
C GLU A 43 -9.86 14.49 -2.10
N LEU A 44 -9.48 13.41 -1.40
CA LEU A 44 -8.09 13.01 -1.26
C LEU A 44 -7.50 12.57 -2.62
N PRO A 45 -6.35 13.12 -3.06
CA PRO A 45 -5.67 12.70 -4.27
C PRO A 45 -5.27 11.22 -4.25
N ARG A 46 -5.38 10.56 -5.42
CA ARG A 46 -4.93 9.17 -5.58
C ARG A 46 -3.40 9.10 -5.70
N LYS A 47 -2.77 8.10 -5.07
CA LYS A 47 -1.33 7.82 -5.24
C LYS A 47 -0.99 7.73 -6.73
N GLY A 48 0.02 8.49 -7.16
CA GLY A 48 0.43 8.58 -8.56
C GLY A 48 -0.29 9.63 -9.41
N SER A 49 -1.22 10.42 -8.85
CA SER A 49 -1.79 11.59 -9.52
C SER A 49 -0.89 12.83 -9.37
N ALA A 50 -1.09 13.83 -10.24
CA ALA A 50 -0.36 15.09 -10.15
C ALA A 50 -0.67 15.86 -8.85
N GLU A 51 -1.94 15.83 -8.42
CA GLU A 51 -2.37 16.46 -7.16
C GLU A 51 -1.72 15.78 -5.96
N TYR A 52 -1.60 14.45 -5.97
CA TYR A 52 -0.89 13.71 -4.92
C TYR A 52 0.59 14.12 -4.86
N ALA A 53 1.26 14.20 -6.01
CA ALA A 53 2.65 14.64 -6.09
C ALA A 53 2.84 16.07 -5.54
N ARG A 54 1.94 17.01 -5.89
CA ARG A 54 1.98 18.38 -5.36
C ARG A 54 1.91 18.41 -3.84
N VAL A 55 1.00 17.64 -3.24
CA VAL A 55 0.87 17.57 -1.78
C VAL A 55 2.13 16.96 -1.16
N VAL A 56 2.65 15.85 -1.69
CA VAL A 56 3.87 15.21 -1.18
C VAL A 56 5.07 16.14 -1.25
N VAL A 57 5.27 16.85 -2.35
CA VAL A 57 6.37 17.82 -2.51
C VAL A 57 6.27 18.92 -1.45
N ARG A 58 5.08 19.48 -1.18
CA ARG A 58 4.91 20.49 -0.11
C ARG A 58 5.22 19.95 1.28
N ILE A 59 4.88 18.70 1.57
CA ILE A 59 5.22 18.03 2.83
C ILE A 59 6.75 17.92 2.95
N LEU A 60 7.42 17.49 1.88
CA LEU A 60 8.88 17.35 1.86
C LEU A 60 9.59 18.69 1.95
N GLU A 61 9.12 19.73 1.27
CA GLU A 61 9.63 21.10 1.40
C GLU A 61 9.53 21.59 2.85
N ALA A 62 8.38 21.38 3.51
CA ALA A 62 8.22 21.73 4.92
C ALA A 62 9.21 20.94 5.82
N ALA A 63 9.40 19.65 5.54
CA ALA A 63 10.36 18.82 6.27
C ALA A 63 11.81 19.27 6.07
N GLN A 64 12.19 19.65 4.85
CA GLN A 64 13.51 20.23 4.58
C GLN A 64 13.67 21.60 5.25
N GLY A 65 12.61 22.41 5.27
CA GLY A 65 12.58 23.68 5.99
C GLY A 65 12.85 23.54 7.49
N LEU A 66 12.31 22.49 8.13
CA LEU A 66 12.63 22.17 9.54
C LEU A 66 14.10 21.80 9.76
N ARG A 67 14.79 21.32 8.72
CA ARG A 67 16.24 21.03 8.73
C ARG A 67 17.09 22.23 8.32
N GLY A 68 16.47 23.37 7.94
CA GLY A 68 17.19 24.57 7.48
C GLY A 68 17.78 24.44 6.08
N THR A 69 17.18 23.62 5.21
CA THR A 69 17.64 23.40 3.83
C THR A 69 16.45 23.33 2.86
N GLU A 70 16.73 23.26 1.57
CA GLU A 70 15.73 23.24 0.50
C GLU A 70 15.66 21.86 -0.16
N LEU A 71 14.45 21.46 -0.57
CA LEU A 71 14.26 20.26 -1.37
C LEU A 71 14.82 20.48 -2.77
N ARG A 72 15.85 19.73 -3.15
CA ARG A 72 16.46 19.80 -4.48
C ARG A 72 16.14 18.59 -5.33
N ARG A 73 15.98 17.43 -4.71
CA ARG A 73 15.76 16.17 -5.41
C ARG A 73 15.15 15.10 -4.51
N ILE A 74 14.56 14.09 -5.15
CA ILE A 74 13.93 12.96 -4.46
C ILE A 74 14.58 11.65 -4.92
N VAL A 75 14.85 10.78 -3.96
CA VAL A 75 15.07 9.36 -4.22
C VAL A 75 13.85 8.57 -3.76
N TYR A 76 13.34 7.69 -4.62
CA TYR A 76 12.19 6.86 -4.30
C TYR A 76 12.57 5.39 -4.29
N VAL A 77 12.16 4.64 -3.26
CA VAL A 77 12.33 3.18 -3.15
C VAL A 77 10.95 2.53 -3.01
N GLY A 78 10.62 1.59 -3.90
CA GLY A 78 9.32 0.89 -3.92
C GLY A 78 9.39 -0.54 -4.48
N ASP A 79 8.24 -1.17 -4.64
CA ASP A 79 8.14 -2.57 -5.10
C ASP A 79 7.28 -2.78 -6.35
N THR A 80 6.46 -1.81 -6.74
CA THR A 80 5.50 -1.96 -7.85
C THR A 80 5.82 -1.09 -9.05
N ARG A 81 6.10 -1.73 -10.19
CA ARG A 81 6.32 -1.00 -11.46
C ARG A 81 5.16 -0.06 -11.81
N HIS A 82 3.92 -0.47 -11.57
CA HIS A 82 2.75 0.34 -11.95
C HIS A 82 2.45 1.49 -10.97
N ASN A 83 2.32 1.23 -9.66
CA ASN A 83 1.89 2.26 -8.72
C ASN A 83 3.05 3.18 -8.29
N ASP A 84 4.21 2.61 -7.97
CA ASP A 84 5.39 3.40 -7.61
C ASP A 84 5.96 4.10 -8.84
N GLY A 85 5.98 3.44 -10.01
CA GLY A 85 6.39 4.06 -11.26
C GLY A 85 5.56 5.30 -11.63
N ARG A 86 4.22 5.24 -11.47
CA ARG A 86 3.35 6.41 -11.64
C ARG A 86 3.63 7.51 -10.62
N THR A 87 3.92 7.14 -9.38
CA THR A 87 4.26 8.10 -8.32
C THR A 87 5.58 8.81 -8.63
N ILE A 88 6.60 8.09 -9.07
CA ILE A 88 7.89 8.65 -9.48
C ILE A 88 7.71 9.59 -10.68
N ALA A 89 6.92 9.19 -11.69
CA ALA A 89 6.65 10.04 -12.84
C ALA A 89 5.96 11.35 -12.41
N ALA A 90 4.89 11.27 -11.61
CA ALA A 90 4.17 12.46 -11.15
C ALA A 90 5.03 13.39 -10.28
N LEU A 91 5.91 12.84 -9.43
CA LEU A 91 6.88 13.64 -8.67
C LEU A 91 7.94 14.28 -9.58
N GLY A 92 8.38 13.55 -10.62
CA GLY A 92 9.38 13.98 -11.59
C GLY A 92 8.99 15.22 -12.39
N GLU A 93 7.70 15.51 -12.51
CA GLU A 93 7.19 16.75 -13.11
C GLU A 93 7.43 17.99 -12.24
N LEU A 94 7.73 17.81 -10.94
CA LEU A 94 7.87 18.90 -9.96
C LEU A 94 9.32 19.06 -9.48
N VAL A 95 9.99 17.94 -9.20
CA VAL A 95 11.33 17.90 -8.61
C VAL A 95 12.10 16.75 -9.26
N PRO A 96 13.41 16.87 -9.55
CA PRO A 96 14.21 15.75 -10.07
C PRO A 96 14.09 14.50 -9.19
N VAL A 97 13.73 13.37 -9.79
CA VAL A 97 13.57 12.08 -9.09
C VAL A 97 14.48 11.01 -9.69
N ARG A 98 15.01 10.16 -8.82
CA ARG A 98 15.54 8.84 -9.20
C ARG A 98 14.85 7.75 -8.38
N GLY A 99 14.40 6.70 -9.06
CA GLY A 99 13.63 5.62 -8.47
C GLY A 99 14.36 4.29 -8.50
N PHE A 100 14.21 3.50 -7.45
CA PHE A 100 14.52 2.08 -7.42
C PHE A 100 13.25 1.30 -7.14
N ILE A 101 12.93 0.34 -8.01
CA ILE A 101 11.78 -0.56 -7.86
C ILE A 101 12.26 -1.99 -7.95
N ALA A 102 11.99 -2.80 -6.91
CA ALA A 102 12.36 -4.20 -6.89
C ALA A 102 11.21 -5.17 -6.60
N ALA A 103 11.19 -6.27 -7.34
CA ALA A 103 10.32 -7.41 -7.07
C ALA A 103 11.06 -8.70 -7.36
N GLU A 104 11.30 -9.51 -6.34
CA GLU A 104 12.09 -10.73 -6.50
C GLU A 104 11.39 -11.82 -7.30
N THR A 105 12.17 -12.49 -8.16
CA THR A 105 11.74 -13.62 -8.98
C THR A 105 12.77 -14.74 -8.92
N ALA A 106 12.42 -15.95 -9.34
CA ALA A 106 13.39 -17.05 -9.42
C ALA A 106 14.38 -16.90 -10.60
N GLU A 107 14.09 -16.02 -11.56
CA GLU A 107 14.91 -15.77 -12.75
C GLU A 107 16.30 -15.22 -12.39
N PRO A 108 17.32 -15.36 -13.27
CA PRO A 108 18.64 -14.75 -13.08
C PRO A 108 18.55 -13.24 -12.81
N GLU A 109 19.54 -12.69 -12.08
CA GLU A 109 19.57 -11.25 -11.78
C GLU A 109 19.47 -10.42 -13.05
N ASN A 110 18.52 -9.48 -13.07
CA ASN A 110 18.26 -8.58 -14.17
C ASN A 110 18.03 -7.16 -13.67
N ILE A 111 18.62 -6.20 -14.37
CA ILE A 111 18.49 -4.77 -14.12
C ILE A 111 18.03 -4.12 -15.42
N GLU A 112 16.98 -3.31 -15.34
CA GLU A 112 16.50 -2.49 -16.44
C GLU A 112 16.46 -1.03 -15.95
N ILE A 113 17.12 -0.13 -16.67
CA ILE A 113 16.99 1.30 -16.44
C ILE A 113 16.04 1.85 -17.50
N SER A 114 14.97 2.50 -17.07
CA SER A 114 14.01 3.15 -17.94
C SER A 114 13.72 4.56 -17.42
N GLY A 115 14.26 5.55 -18.12
CA GLY A 115 14.20 6.95 -17.71
C GLY A 115 14.80 7.15 -16.30
N PRO A 116 14.09 7.75 -15.34
CA PRO A 116 14.60 8.00 -14.00
C PRO A 116 14.56 6.78 -13.07
N ILE A 117 14.18 5.58 -13.55
CA ILE A 117 13.90 4.42 -12.69
C ILE A 117 14.83 3.26 -13.04
N MET A 118 15.47 2.69 -12.01
CA MET A 118 16.10 1.38 -12.03
C MET A 118 15.12 0.32 -11.52
N TYR A 119 14.79 -0.64 -12.38
CA TYR A 119 14.03 -1.83 -12.04
C TYR A 119 14.97 -3.00 -11.82
N ALA A 120 14.75 -3.75 -10.73
CA ALA A 120 15.53 -4.92 -10.41
C ALA A 120 14.63 -6.10 -10.01
N ASN A 121 15.06 -7.32 -10.33
CA ASN A 121 14.43 -8.54 -9.82
C ASN A 121 15.13 -9.11 -8.58
N ARG A 122 16.00 -8.32 -7.93
CA ARG A 122 16.74 -8.66 -6.71
C ARG A 122 16.86 -7.43 -5.82
N TRP A 123 16.50 -7.56 -4.55
CA TRP A 123 16.68 -6.45 -3.58
C TRP A 123 18.16 -6.13 -3.35
N GLY A 124 19.04 -7.12 -3.48
CA GLY A 124 20.50 -6.96 -3.39
C GLY A 124 21.10 -5.97 -4.39
N VAL A 125 20.38 -5.64 -5.47
CA VAL A 125 20.81 -4.66 -6.49
C VAL A 125 20.76 -3.22 -5.97
N LEU A 126 20.07 -2.95 -4.86
CA LEU A 126 19.97 -1.59 -4.31
C LEU A 126 21.34 -0.95 -4.01
N GLY A 127 22.39 -1.75 -3.77
CA GLY A 127 23.76 -1.24 -3.70
C GLY A 127 24.27 -0.63 -5.03
N ARG A 128 23.94 -1.25 -6.16
CA ARG A 128 24.28 -0.74 -7.51
C ARG A 128 23.45 0.48 -7.91
N PHE A 129 22.25 0.62 -7.34
CA PHE A 129 21.48 1.84 -7.51
C PHE A 129 22.24 3.07 -6.97
N ARG A 130 22.94 2.94 -5.83
CA ARG A 130 23.81 3.99 -5.30
C ARG A 130 24.99 4.33 -6.22
N GLU A 131 25.56 3.33 -6.89
CA GLU A 131 26.59 3.53 -7.90
C GLU A 131 26.03 4.29 -9.11
N TRP A 132 24.83 3.93 -9.55
CA TRP A 132 24.15 4.63 -10.64
C TRP A 132 23.82 6.09 -10.28
N LEU A 133 23.32 6.37 -9.07
CA LEU A 133 23.09 7.75 -8.60
C LEU A 133 24.38 8.59 -8.67
N ARG A 134 25.53 8.03 -8.26
CA ARG A 134 26.83 8.71 -8.35
C ARG A 134 27.27 8.94 -9.79
N ALA A 135 27.06 7.97 -10.68
CA ALA A 135 27.42 8.09 -12.08
C ALA A 135 26.56 9.15 -12.82
N GLU A 136 25.32 9.36 -12.36
CA GLU A 136 24.38 10.36 -12.87
C GLU A 136 24.56 11.75 -12.25
N ASP A 137 25.58 11.97 -11.42
CA ASP A 137 25.77 13.19 -10.64
C ASP A 137 24.52 13.58 -9.82
N PHE A 138 23.89 12.56 -9.22
CA PHE A 138 22.70 12.69 -8.38
C PHE A 138 23.06 12.44 -6.91
N PRO A 139 23.58 13.45 -6.19
CA PRO A 139 24.10 13.25 -4.84
C PRO A 139 23.00 12.97 -3.82
N LEU A 140 23.33 12.15 -2.83
CA LEU A 140 22.59 12.03 -1.57
C LEU A 140 23.20 13.04 -0.60
N ASP A 141 22.67 14.27 -0.60
CA ASP A 141 23.13 15.38 0.24
C ASP A 141 21.95 15.95 1.04
N GLU A 142 22.16 17.04 1.79
CA GLU A 142 21.15 17.64 2.66
C GLU A 142 19.90 18.13 1.90
N GLY A 143 20.00 18.36 0.58
CA GLY A 143 18.89 18.73 -0.29
C GLY A 143 18.14 17.54 -0.89
N THR A 144 18.50 16.30 -0.53
CA THR A 144 17.83 15.09 -1.01
C THR A 144 16.85 14.55 0.02
N ALA A 145 15.60 14.36 -0.39
CA ALA A 145 14.61 13.60 0.37
C ALA A 145 14.52 12.16 -0.14
N VAL A 146 14.47 11.18 0.77
CA VAL A 146 14.28 9.76 0.43
C VAL A 146 12.86 9.33 0.81
N ILE A 147 12.08 8.92 -0.19
CA ILE A 147 10.74 8.32 0.00
C ILE A 147 10.89 6.80 -0.06
N ILE A 148 10.40 6.12 0.97
CA ILE A 148 10.44 4.66 1.07
C ILE A 148 9.00 4.17 1.24
N ASP A 149 8.53 3.37 0.30
CA ASP A 149 7.26 2.65 0.50
C ASP A 149 7.42 1.63 1.65
N LEU A 150 6.38 1.41 2.44
CA LEU A 150 6.48 0.59 3.65
C LEU A 150 6.19 -0.88 3.37
N ASP A 151 4.92 -1.19 3.09
CA ASP A 151 4.45 -2.55 2.86
C ASP A 151 5.09 -3.13 1.60
N LYS A 152 5.72 -4.28 1.73
CA LYS A 152 6.42 -4.98 0.63
C LYS A 152 7.68 -4.31 0.10
N THR A 153 8.11 -3.22 0.73
CA THR A 153 9.35 -2.51 0.42
C THR A 153 10.24 -2.41 1.65
N ALA A 154 9.94 -1.54 2.62
CA ALA A 154 10.72 -1.43 3.86
C ALA A 154 10.65 -2.70 4.73
N PHE A 155 9.50 -3.37 4.72
CA PHE A 155 9.31 -4.70 5.31
C PHE A 155 8.48 -5.59 4.38
N GLY A 156 8.63 -6.90 4.49
CA GLY A 156 7.90 -7.83 3.65
C GLY A 156 8.32 -7.82 2.18
N ALA A 157 9.61 -7.58 1.89
CA ALA A 157 10.20 -7.46 0.55
C ALA A 157 9.45 -8.24 -0.55
N ARG A 158 8.93 -7.54 -1.55
CA ARG A 158 8.19 -8.12 -2.67
C ARG A 158 8.97 -9.24 -3.34
N GLY A 159 8.32 -10.40 -3.47
CA GLY A 159 8.90 -11.59 -4.10
C GLY A 159 9.83 -12.43 -3.20
N ARG A 160 10.23 -11.89 -2.03
CA ARG A 160 11.09 -12.59 -1.05
C ARG A 160 10.36 -12.92 0.24
N ASN A 161 9.68 -11.93 0.82
CA ASN A 161 9.03 -12.00 2.14
C ASN A 161 7.62 -11.35 2.13
N SER A 162 7.04 -11.11 0.95
CA SER A 162 5.70 -10.50 0.86
C SER A 162 4.55 -11.45 1.17
N ALA A 163 4.80 -12.76 1.21
CA ALA A 163 3.76 -13.77 1.43
C ALA A 163 3.10 -13.65 2.83
N PRO A 164 3.86 -13.47 3.94
CA PRO A 164 3.28 -13.17 5.25
C PRO A 164 2.38 -11.92 5.29
N VAL A 165 2.74 -10.86 4.54
CA VAL A 165 1.90 -9.65 4.41
C VAL A 165 0.56 -9.98 3.74
N ASP A 166 0.60 -10.75 2.64
CA ASP A 166 -0.63 -11.19 1.97
C ASP A 166 -1.44 -12.17 2.81
N ALA A 167 -0.78 -13.03 3.58
CA ALA A 167 -1.42 -13.95 4.51
C ALA A 167 -2.15 -13.22 5.64
N ALA A 168 -1.57 -12.15 6.19
CA ALA A 168 -2.23 -11.28 7.17
C ALA A 168 -3.54 -10.71 6.62
N ARG A 169 -3.50 -10.17 5.39
CA ARG A 169 -4.67 -9.62 4.73
C ARG A 169 -5.78 -10.65 4.53
N ILE A 170 -5.42 -11.84 4.04
CA ILE A 170 -6.37 -12.94 3.84
C ILE A 170 -6.97 -13.41 5.18
N ALA A 171 -6.15 -13.52 6.23
CA ALA A 171 -6.61 -13.90 7.56
C ALA A 171 -7.61 -12.88 8.12
N ALA A 172 -7.34 -11.58 7.96
CA ALA A 172 -8.24 -10.52 8.38
C ALA A 172 -9.57 -10.54 7.62
N ALA A 173 -9.53 -10.76 6.31
CA ALA A 173 -10.75 -10.87 5.49
C ALA A 173 -11.59 -12.09 5.90
N ALA A 174 -10.94 -13.24 6.14
CA ALA A 174 -11.62 -14.45 6.60
C ALA A 174 -12.22 -14.30 8.00
N ARG A 175 -11.53 -13.59 8.90
CA ARG A 175 -12.04 -13.26 10.23
C ARG A 175 -13.25 -12.33 10.15
N LEU A 176 -13.18 -11.28 9.35
CA LEU A 176 -14.32 -10.39 9.14
C LEU A 176 -15.53 -11.17 8.59
N ALA A 177 -15.29 -12.09 7.64
CA ALA A 177 -16.34 -12.91 7.07
C ALA A 177 -17.00 -13.84 8.09
N ARG A 178 -16.20 -14.49 8.95
CA ARG A 178 -16.72 -15.29 10.06
C ARG A 178 -17.53 -14.45 11.04
N ASP A 179 -17.01 -13.30 11.45
CA ASP A 179 -17.68 -12.41 12.41
C ASP A 179 -18.97 -11.80 11.82
N THR A 180 -19.05 -11.64 10.51
CA THR A 180 -20.21 -11.06 9.80
C THR A 180 -21.28 -12.08 9.46
N LEU A 181 -20.89 -13.29 9.02
CA LEU A 181 -21.81 -14.32 8.50
C LEU A 181 -22.12 -15.41 9.53
N GLY A 182 -21.36 -15.53 10.62
CA GLY A 182 -21.58 -16.51 11.68
C GLY A 182 -21.57 -17.94 11.15
N GLU A 183 -22.54 -18.75 11.56
CA GLU A 183 -22.71 -20.15 11.13
C GLU A 183 -22.90 -20.32 9.61
N ALA A 184 -23.34 -19.28 8.90
CA ALA A 184 -23.47 -19.30 7.44
C ALA A 184 -22.13 -19.12 6.71
N PHE A 185 -21.03 -18.91 7.44
CA PHE A 185 -19.71 -18.70 6.85
C PHE A 185 -19.12 -20.00 6.29
N ASP A 186 -19.01 -20.06 4.97
CA ASP A 186 -18.20 -21.06 4.25
C ASP A 186 -16.82 -20.47 3.90
N PRO A 187 -15.73 -20.92 4.54
CA PRO A 187 -14.39 -20.38 4.32
C PRO A 187 -13.83 -20.69 2.94
N GLU A 188 -14.17 -21.83 2.34
CA GLU A 188 -13.67 -22.20 1.00
C GLU A 188 -14.36 -21.38 -0.07
N ARG A 189 -15.69 -21.23 0.06
CA ARG A 189 -16.47 -20.38 -0.84
C ARG A 189 -16.04 -18.92 -0.74
N PHE A 190 -15.87 -18.37 0.46
CA PHE A 190 -15.38 -17.00 0.63
C PHE A 190 -14.00 -16.80 -0.01
N ARG A 191 -13.04 -17.71 0.24
CA ARG A 191 -11.70 -17.60 -0.36
C ARG A 191 -11.71 -17.67 -1.88
N ARG A 192 -12.59 -18.46 -2.49
CA ARG A 192 -12.77 -18.46 -3.96
C ARG A 192 -13.29 -17.12 -4.47
N LEU A 193 -14.30 -16.57 -3.81
CA LEU A 193 -14.92 -15.29 -4.18
C LEU A 193 -13.93 -14.14 -4.04
N TYR A 194 -13.22 -14.08 -2.92
CA TYR A 194 -12.16 -13.08 -2.70
C TYR A 194 -11.10 -13.14 -3.80
N ARG A 195 -10.58 -14.34 -4.12
CA ARG A 195 -9.58 -14.51 -5.19
C ARG A 195 -10.10 -14.06 -6.55
N LYS A 196 -11.35 -14.42 -6.89
CA LYS A 196 -12.00 -13.99 -8.13
C LYS A 196 -12.08 -12.46 -8.21
N LEU A 197 -12.58 -11.81 -7.17
CA LEU A 197 -12.79 -10.35 -7.14
C LEU A 197 -11.49 -9.54 -7.02
N ASN A 198 -10.40 -10.17 -6.58
CA ASN A 198 -9.08 -9.55 -6.54
C ASN A 198 -8.32 -9.66 -7.88
N ALA A 199 -8.86 -10.40 -8.86
CA ALA A 199 -8.21 -10.59 -10.14
C ALA A 199 -8.23 -9.28 -10.97
N PRO A 200 -7.25 -9.08 -11.89
CA PRO A 200 -7.17 -7.89 -12.74
C PRO A 200 -8.45 -7.54 -13.49
N GLU A 201 -9.23 -8.56 -13.87
CA GLU A 201 -10.53 -8.44 -14.53
C GLU A 201 -11.54 -7.58 -13.75
N TYR A 202 -11.41 -7.52 -12.41
CA TYR A 202 -12.29 -6.75 -11.53
C TYR A 202 -11.66 -5.46 -11.01
N HIS A 203 -10.45 -5.10 -11.45
CA HIS A 203 -9.75 -3.88 -10.98
C HIS A 203 -10.45 -2.59 -11.39
N SER A 204 -11.12 -2.57 -12.55
CA SER A 204 -11.94 -1.42 -12.96
C SER A 204 -13.14 -1.19 -12.02
N PHE A 205 -13.74 -2.28 -11.51
CA PHE A 205 -14.86 -2.24 -10.59
C PHE A 205 -14.46 -1.93 -9.15
N THR A 206 -13.38 -2.57 -8.67
CA THR A 206 -12.91 -2.45 -7.28
C THR A 206 -11.88 -1.35 -7.07
N GLY A 207 -11.43 -0.69 -8.15
CA GLY A 207 -10.39 0.34 -8.09
C GLY A 207 -9.05 -0.13 -7.50
N ASP A 208 -8.75 -1.43 -7.59
CA ASP A 208 -7.61 -2.08 -6.90
C ASP A 208 -7.61 -1.82 -5.37
N ASN A 209 -8.81 -1.66 -4.80
CA ASN A 209 -9.00 -1.36 -3.38
C ASN A 209 -9.46 -2.60 -2.62
N GLN A 210 -8.60 -3.11 -1.73
CA GLN A 210 -8.88 -4.33 -0.98
C GLN A 210 -10.10 -4.21 -0.03
N ASP A 211 -10.47 -3.00 0.43
CA ASP A 211 -11.72 -2.79 1.20
C ASP A 211 -12.93 -3.17 0.35
N LEU A 212 -12.93 -2.73 -0.91
CA LEU A 212 -14.01 -2.96 -1.86
C LEU A 212 -14.05 -4.43 -2.28
N VAL A 213 -12.88 -5.06 -2.50
CA VAL A 213 -12.76 -6.50 -2.77
C VAL A 213 -13.35 -7.33 -1.63
N VAL A 214 -12.94 -7.06 -0.38
CA VAL A 214 -13.44 -7.79 0.80
C VAL A 214 -14.94 -7.62 0.94
N PHE A 215 -15.44 -6.39 0.85
CA PHE A 215 -16.88 -6.13 0.99
C PHE A 215 -17.71 -6.82 -0.10
N ALA A 216 -17.28 -6.74 -1.37
CA ALA A 216 -17.96 -7.44 -2.47
C ALA A 216 -17.92 -8.97 -2.29
N ALA A 217 -16.80 -9.53 -1.80
CA ALA A 217 -16.70 -10.95 -1.49
C ALA A 217 -17.67 -11.38 -0.36
N LEU A 218 -17.86 -10.53 0.66
CA LEU A 218 -18.83 -10.77 1.73
C LEU A 218 -20.26 -10.76 1.22
N ALA A 219 -20.63 -9.77 0.41
CA ALA A 219 -21.96 -9.68 -0.19
C ALA A 219 -22.27 -10.85 -1.13
N ALA A 220 -21.26 -11.35 -1.85
CA ALA A 220 -21.40 -12.56 -2.65
C ALA A 220 -21.51 -13.83 -1.79
N ALA A 221 -20.68 -13.94 -0.76
CA ALA A 221 -20.70 -15.08 0.17
C ALA A 221 -22.00 -15.14 0.98
N SER A 222 -22.61 -14.00 1.34
CA SER A 222 -23.90 -13.98 2.02
C SER A 222 -25.08 -14.32 1.11
N GLY A 223 -24.87 -14.39 -0.21
CA GLY A 223 -25.92 -14.54 -1.21
C GLY A 223 -26.70 -13.25 -1.52
N ALA A 224 -26.31 -12.11 -0.95
CA ALA A 224 -26.96 -10.82 -1.21
C ALA A 224 -26.76 -10.37 -2.67
N CYS A 225 -25.57 -10.63 -3.22
CA CYS A 225 -25.30 -10.47 -4.65
C CYS A 225 -24.42 -11.63 -5.14
N PRO A 226 -25.01 -12.74 -5.59
CA PRO A 226 -24.26 -13.88 -6.12
C PRO A 226 -23.34 -13.47 -7.28
N PRO A 227 -22.22 -14.16 -7.51
CA PRO A 227 -21.26 -13.81 -8.54
C PRO A 227 -21.88 -13.65 -9.92
N GLU A 228 -22.86 -14.47 -10.26
CA GLU A 228 -23.54 -14.47 -11.55
C GLU A 228 -24.30 -13.15 -11.77
N ARG A 229 -24.92 -12.62 -10.70
CA ARG A 229 -25.62 -11.33 -10.73
C ARG A 229 -24.66 -10.16 -10.81
N LEU A 230 -23.52 -10.25 -10.11
CA LEU A 230 -22.46 -9.25 -10.21
C LEU A 230 -21.87 -9.21 -11.62
N ASP A 231 -21.51 -10.37 -12.17
CA ASP A 231 -20.94 -10.51 -13.51
C ASP A 231 -21.92 -10.02 -14.60
N GLU A 232 -23.21 -10.37 -14.49
CA GLU A 232 -24.23 -9.86 -15.39
C GLU A 232 -24.38 -8.34 -15.28
N GLY A 233 -24.36 -7.79 -14.06
CA GLY A 233 -24.44 -6.36 -13.81
C GLY A 233 -23.30 -5.59 -14.47
N LEU A 234 -22.07 -6.09 -14.31
CA LEU A 234 -20.88 -5.51 -14.94
C LEU A 234 -20.93 -5.63 -16.46
N ARG A 235 -21.25 -6.81 -17.00
CA ARG A 235 -21.34 -7.07 -18.45
C ARG A 235 -22.40 -6.23 -19.14
N THR A 236 -23.54 -6.01 -18.49
CA THR A 236 -24.66 -5.23 -19.05
C THR A 236 -24.53 -3.73 -18.80
N GLY A 237 -23.51 -3.28 -18.06
CA GLY A 237 -23.33 -1.88 -17.67
C GLY A 237 -24.35 -1.39 -16.64
N LYS A 238 -25.11 -2.29 -16.01
CA LYS A 238 -26.00 -1.95 -14.88
C LYS A 238 -25.23 -1.67 -13.59
N LEU A 239 -24.01 -2.19 -13.48
CA LEU A 239 -23.04 -1.86 -12.44
C LEU A 239 -21.82 -1.26 -13.13
N ARG A 240 -21.69 0.07 -13.10
CA ARG A 240 -20.57 0.77 -13.76
C ARG A 240 -19.42 1.00 -12.80
N ASP A 241 -19.75 1.20 -11.53
CA ASP A 241 -18.81 1.44 -10.46
C ASP A 241 -19.28 0.77 -9.17
N PHE A 242 -18.50 0.96 -8.11
CA PHE A 242 -18.82 0.41 -6.81
C PHE A 242 -20.04 1.09 -6.16
N ALA A 243 -20.36 2.34 -6.50
CA ALA A 243 -21.51 3.03 -5.93
C ALA A 243 -22.83 2.39 -6.40
N ASP A 244 -22.94 2.08 -7.70
CA ASP A 244 -24.07 1.32 -8.26
C ASP A 244 -24.27 -0.02 -7.51
N PHE A 245 -23.17 -0.68 -7.11
CA PHE A 245 -23.21 -1.93 -6.35
C PHE A 245 -23.73 -1.73 -4.92
N LEU A 246 -23.34 -0.65 -4.24
CA LEU A 246 -23.86 -0.32 -2.90
C LEU A 246 -25.35 -0.02 -2.95
N GLU A 247 -25.82 0.74 -3.93
CA GLU A 247 -27.26 1.03 -4.12
C GLU A 247 -28.08 -0.25 -4.38
N LEU A 248 -27.52 -1.19 -5.14
CA LEU A 248 -28.15 -2.50 -5.36
C LEU A 248 -28.32 -3.25 -4.04
N LEU A 249 -27.32 -3.21 -3.15
CA LEU A 249 -27.36 -3.90 -1.87
C LEU A 249 -28.34 -3.27 -0.87
N GLU A 250 -28.64 -1.97 -0.99
CA GLU A 250 -29.68 -1.32 -0.18
C GLU A 250 -31.09 -1.85 -0.45
N ARG A 251 -31.32 -2.35 -1.67
CA ARG A 251 -32.64 -2.82 -2.12
C ARG A 251 -32.92 -4.28 -1.77
N VAL A 252 -31.97 -4.97 -1.13
CA VAL A 252 -32.11 -6.37 -0.73
C VAL A 252 -32.05 -6.53 0.78
N SER A 253 -32.62 -7.62 1.28
CA SER A 253 -32.46 -7.97 2.69
C SER A 253 -31.02 -8.42 2.94
N LEU A 254 -30.36 -7.81 3.93
CA LEU A 254 -28.99 -8.11 4.32
C LEU A 254 -28.96 -8.64 5.75
N PRO A 255 -28.08 -9.62 6.07
CA PRO A 255 -27.77 -9.95 7.44
C PRO A 255 -27.33 -8.70 8.22
N PRO A 256 -27.68 -8.57 9.53
CA PRO A 256 -27.38 -7.37 10.30
C PRO A 256 -25.90 -6.94 10.25
N GLY A 257 -24.97 -7.90 10.36
CA GLY A 257 -23.54 -7.61 10.27
C GLY A 257 -23.14 -7.00 8.92
N LEU A 258 -23.66 -7.56 7.82
CA LEU A 258 -23.36 -7.03 6.48
C LEU A 258 -24.00 -5.66 6.24
N ARG A 259 -25.18 -5.39 6.84
CA ARG A 259 -25.81 -4.08 6.81
C ARG A 259 -24.96 -3.02 7.52
N SER A 260 -24.41 -3.33 8.69
CA SER A 260 -23.49 -2.42 9.38
C SER A 260 -22.22 -2.12 8.57
N LEU A 261 -21.67 -3.13 7.87
CA LEU A 261 -20.52 -2.91 6.98
C LEU A 261 -20.89 -2.08 5.74
N LEU A 262 -22.11 -2.22 5.21
CA LEU A 262 -22.62 -1.39 4.12
C LEU A 262 -22.71 0.08 4.55
N GLU A 263 -23.22 0.36 5.74
CA GLU A 263 -23.28 1.71 6.29
C GLU A 263 -21.86 2.29 6.48
N GLU A 264 -20.94 1.49 7.02
CA GLU A 264 -19.54 1.88 7.22
C GLU A 264 -18.87 2.26 5.89
N ILE A 265 -18.97 1.40 4.88
CA ILE A 265 -18.28 1.62 3.60
C ILE A 265 -18.86 2.83 2.85
N ARG A 266 -20.20 3.01 2.88
CA ARG A 266 -20.85 4.19 2.30
C ARG A 266 -20.41 5.47 2.99
N ALA A 267 -20.39 5.49 4.32
CA ALA A 267 -19.94 6.64 5.07
C ALA A 267 -18.46 6.96 4.81
N GLY A 268 -17.62 5.94 4.64
CA GLY A 268 -16.21 6.10 4.26
C GLY A 268 -16.06 6.71 2.87
N ILE A 269 -16.74 6.16 1.86
CA ILE A 269 -16.71 6.66 0.47
C ILE A 269 -17.23 8.10 0.41
N ALA A 270 -18.32 8.42 1.11
CA ALA A 270 -18.87 9.78 1.15
C ALA A 270 -17.91 10.81 1.74
N ARG A 271 -16.93 10.38 2.54
CA ARG A 271 -15.86 11.24 3.09
C ARG A 271 -14.58 11.23 2.24
N GLY A 272 -14.56 10.56 1.09
CA GLY A 272 -13.37 10.38 0.27
C GLY A 272 -12.28 9.53 0.95
N ASP A 273 -12.66 8.63 1.87
CA ASP A 273 -11.70 7.77 2.55
C ASP A 273 -11.14 6.71 1.58
N PRO A 274 -9.81 6.65 1.35
CA PRO A 274 -9.21 5.68 0.45
C PRO A 274 -9.29 4.24 0.98
N THR A 275 -9.66 4.05 2.25
CA THR A 275 -9.78 2.74 2.93
C THR A 275 -11.08 2.72 3.76
N PRO A 276 -12.24 2.69 3.10
CA PRO A 276 -13.53 2.99 3.71
C PRO A 276 -14.05 1.92 4.69
N LEU A 277 -13.50 0.70 4.70
CA LEU A 277 -13.90 -0.41 5.56
C LEU A 277 -12.96 -0.54 6.77
N LYS A 278 -13.08 0.36 7.74
CA LYS A 278 -12.20 0.41 8.93
C LYS A 278 -12.27 -0.85 9.77
N THR A 279 -13.41 -1.54 9.83
CA THR A 279 -13.53 -2.82 10.52
C THR A 279 -12.57 -3.84 9.94
N PHE A 280 -12.49 -3.95 8.61
CA PHE A 280 -11.49 -4.79 7.95
C PHE A 280 -10.06 -4.30 8.25
N ARG A 281 -9.79 -3.00 8.12
CA ARG A 281 -8.44 -2.45 8.31
C ARG A 281 -7.89 -2.64 9.72
N ARG A 282 -8.75 -2.59 10.75
CA ARG A 282 -8.35 -2.90 12.13
C ARG A 282 -7.97 -4.37 12.31
N LEU A 283 -8.65 -5.27 11.62
CA LEU A 283 -8.31 -6.69 11.63
C LEU A 283 -7.01 -6.94 10.87
N GLU A 284 -6.85 -6.36 9.68
CA GLU A 284 -5.61 -6.45 8.90
C GLU A 284 -4.41 -5.94 9.69
N TYR A 285 -4.52 -4.78 10.33
CA TYR A 285 -3.48 -4.25 11.20
C TYR A 285 -3.06 -5.25 12.30
N ARG A 286 -4.03 -5.85 13.00
CA ARG A 286 -3.76 -6.84 14.06
C ARG A 286 -3.11 -8.11 13.51
N GLU A 287 -3.59 -8.60 12.37
CA GLU A 287 -3.03 -9.78 11.72
C GLU A 287 -1.61 -9.54 11.18
N THR A 288 -1.32 -8.32 10.71
CA THR A 288 0.01 -7.88 10.29
C THR A 288 0.94 -7.83 11.50
N LEU A 289 0.54 -7.18 12.60
CA LEU A 289 1.35 -7.12 13.82
C LEU A 289 1.62 -8.50 14.42
N ALA A 290 0.64 -9.40 14.39
CA ALA A 290 0.80 -10.76 14.91
C ALA A 290 1.83 -11.60 14.13
N ARG A 291 2.26 -11.12 12.95
CA ARG A 291 3.29 -11.75 12.11
C ARG A 291 4.62 -11.00 12.13
N MET A 292 4.75 -9.96 12.95
CA MET A 292 6.01 -9.26 13.17
C MET A 292 6.58 -9.72 14.50
N ASP A 293 7.84 -10.15 14.52
CA ASP A 293 8.56 -10.55 15.75
C ASP A 293 7.81 -11.63 16.58
N ALA A 294 7.21 -12.61 15.89
CA ALA A 294 6.35 -13.64 16.47
C ALA A 294 7.12 -14.88 16.98
N PHE A 295 8.34 -15.10 16.48
CA PHE A 295 9.14 -16.29 16.68
C PHE A 295 10.35 -16.00 17.58
N PRO A 296 10.81 -17.01 18.35
CA PRO A 296 12.06 -16.91 19.10
C PRO A 296 13.30 -16.75 18.19
N ASP A 297 14.36 -16.12 18.69
CA ASP A 297 15.62 -15.86 17.95
C ASP A 297 16.35 -17.10 17.40
N ARG A 298 16.01 -18.28 17.94
CA ARG A 298 16.58 -19.57 17.53
C ARG A 298 15.83 -20.22 16.37
N THR A 299 14.73 -19.63 15.91
CA THR A 299 13.95 -20.16 14.78
C THR A 299 14.80 -20.12 13.51
N PRO A 300 14.77 -21.17 12.67
CA PRO A 300 15.49 -21.17 11.40
C PRO A 300 15.12 -19.97 10.53
N ARG A 301 16.12 -19.36 9.87
CA ARG A 301 15.93 -18.16 9.05
C ARG A 301 14.91 -18.39 7.95
N GLU A 302 14.91 -19.57 7.37
CA GLU A 302 14.00 -19.97 6.29
C GLU A 302 12.55 -19.90 6.78
N THR A 303 12.26 -20.48 7.95
CA THR A 303 10.93 -20.40 8.58
C THR A 303 10.53 -18.97 8.90
N VAL A 304 11.45 -18.15 9.43
CA VAL A 304 11.18 -16.73 9.70
C VAL A 304 10.84 -15.99 8.40
N LEU A 305 11.61 -16.20 7.32
CA LEU A 305 11.36 -15.57 6.03
C LEU A 305 10.05 -16.04 5.36
N GLU A 306 9.62 -17.27 5.63
CA GLU A 306 8.39 -17.83 5.07
C GLU A 306 7.12 -17.39 5.82
N GLU A 307 7.20 -17.20 7.13
CA GLU A 307 6.02 -17.03 7.99
C GLU A 307 5.92 -15.66 8.70
N GLU A 308 7.04 -14.95 8.91
CA GLU A 308 7.04 -13.61 9.50
C GLU A 308 7.22 -12.50 8.49
N ILE A 309 6.69 -11.33 8.83
CA ILE A 309 7.01 -10.09 8.15
C ILE A 309 8.29 -9.52 8.75
N VAL A 310 9.36 -9.51 7.96
CA VAL A 310 10.67 -8.99 8.38
C VAL A 310 11.03 -7.69 7.66
N ILE A 311 11.95 -6.92 8.25
CA ILE A 311 12.55 -5.73 7.64
C ILE A 311 13.43 -6.14 6.45
N THR A 312 13.32 -5.41 5.34
CA THR A 312 14.17 -5.58 4.17
C THR A 312 15.55 -4.96 4.45
N GLU A 313 16.56 -5.79 4.70
CA GLU A 313 17.89 -5.34 5.12
C GLU A 313 18.52 -4.37 4.11
N GLU A 314 18.32 -4.59 2.81
CA GLU A 314 18.87 -3.72 1.76
C GLU A 314 18.31 -2.31 1.85
N VAL A 315 16.99 -2.18 2.04
CA VAL A 315 16.32 -0.88 2.19
C VAL A 315 16.76 -0.19 3.48
N TRP A 316 16.90 -0.96 4.57
CA TRP A 316 17.41 -0.45 5.84
C TRP A 316 18.80 0.16 5.70
N LYS A 317 19.75 -0.56 5.08
CA LYS A 317 21.12 -0.09 4.86
C LYS A 317 21.14 1.15 3.99
N PHE A 318 20.42 1.11 2.86
CA PHE A 318 20.36 2.25 1.94
C PHE A 318 19.85 3.51 2.64
N ALA A 319 18.78 3.39 3.42
CA ALA A 319 18.17 4.52 4.11
C ALA A 319 19.05 5.06 5.25
N GLY A 320 19.72 4.18 6.01
CA GLY A 320 20.66 4.60 7.05
C GLY A 320 21.84 5.37 6.47
N GLU A 321 22.43 4.88 5.37
CA GLU A 321 23.53 5.55 4.67
C GLU A 321 23.11 6.85 3.98
N ALA A 322 21.83 7.00 3.62
CA ALA A 322 21.31 8.24 3.02
C ALA A 322 20.92 9.30 4.05
N GLY A 323 20.83 8.92 5.34
CA GLY A 323 20.54 9.82 6.45
C GLY A 323 21.78 10.37 7.17
N GLU A 324 22.96 9.78 6.91
CA GLU A 324 24.28 10.29 7.32
C GLU A 324 24.73 11.47 6.45
#